data_AF-A0A7Z0CZH2-F1
#
_entry.id   AF-A0A7Z0CZH2-F1
#
_cell.length_a   1.000
_cell.length_b   1.000
_cell.length_c   1.000
_cell.angle_alpha   90.00
_cell.angle_beta   90.00
_cell.angle_gamma   90.00
#
_symmetry.space_group_name_H-M   'P 1'
#
loop_
_entity.id
_entity.type
_entity.pdbx_description
1 polymer ?
#
loop_
_entity_poly.entity_id
_entity_poly.type
_entity_poly.pdbx_seq_one_letter_code
_entity_poly.pdbx_strand_id
1 'polypeptide(L)'
;MTPSRSWKVRRIHHNDHVEIAAATFHGEPLGRWHAGRARVLPRAELRPAARAMTAKYDNQFRLFHLMLLIGASRKHGGPAVGLEITLDTEPRLPPADGL
;
A
#
# COMPACT_ATOMS: atom_id res chain seq x y z
N MET A 1 3.08 3.08 5.02
CA MET A 1 1.90 3.86 5.49
C MET A 1 1.50 4.86 4.41
N THR A 2 0.25 5.32 4.40
CA THR A 2 -0.27 6.30 3.41
C THR A 2 -1.35 7.19 4.04
N PRO A 3 -1.66 8.39 3.50
CA PRO A 3 -2.76 9.20 4.02
C PRO A 3 -4.12 8.52 3.81
N SER A 4 -5.01 8.58 4.81
CA SER A 4 -6.33 7.96 4.74
C SER A 4 -7.24 8.50 3.63
N ARG A 5 -7.10 9.77 3.23
CA ARG A 5 -7.90 10.36 2.12
C ARG A 5 -7.17 10.36 0.79
N SER A 6 -6.09 9.59 0.69
CA SER A 6 -5.37 9.43 -0.57
C SER A 6 -6.20 8.66 -1.59
N TRP A 7 -5.90 8.88 -2.86
CA TRP A 7 -6.58 8.18 -3.96
C TRP A 7 -6.40 6.65 -3.89
N LYS A 8 -5.27 6.18 -3.34
CA LYS A 8 -4.99 4.75 -3.14
C LYS A 8 -5.99 4.12 -2.18
N VAL A 9 -6.23 4.76 -1.04
CA VAL A 9 -7.19 4.28 -0.03
C VAL A 9 -8.61 4.28 -0.60
N ARG A 10 -8.98 5.34 -1.33
CA ARG A 10 -10.29 5.41 -1.99
C ARG A 10 -10.50 4.29 -3.01
N ARG A 11 -9.46 3.97 -3.80
CA ARG A 11 -9.50 2.84 -4.75
C ARG A 11 -9.65 1.52 -4.02
N ILE A 12 -8.84 1.26 -2.99
CA ILE A 12 -8.89 0.01 -2.20
C ILE A 12 -10.27 -0.21 -1.57
N HIS A 13 -10.92 0.85 -1.08
CA HIS A 13 -12.29 0.74 -0.56
C HIS A 13 -13.34 0.41 -1.62
N HIS A 14 -13.12 0.82 -2.87
CA HIS A 14 -14.06 0.58 -3.96
C HIS A 14 -13.81 -0.77 -4.65
N ASN A 15 -12.55 -1.15 -4.80
CA ASN A 15 -12.10 -2.41 -5.37
C ASN A 15 -10.80 -2.80 -4.64
N ASP A 16 -10.87 -3.89 -3.90
CA ASP A 16 -9.76 -4.40 -3.07
C ASP A 16 -8.76 -5.22 -3.87
N HIS A 17 -9.06 -5.56 -5.13
CA HIS A 17 -8.14 -6.26 -6.02
C HIS A 17 -6.96 -5.36 -6.42
N VAL A 18 -5.75 -5.89 -6.26
CA VAL A 18 -4.50 -5.19 -6.58
C VAL A 18 -3.52 -6.09 -7.32
N GLU A 19 -2.64 -5.46 -8.07
CA GLU A 19 -1.42 -6.09 -8.59
C GLU A 19 -0.22 -5.32 -8.04
N ILE A 20 0.79 -6.04 -7.56
CA ILE A 20 2.02 -5.45 -7.03
C ILE A 20 3.25 -6.02 -7.71
N ALA A 21 4.25 -5.18 -7.93
CA ALA A 21 5.58 -5.58 -8.33
C ALA A 21 6.60 -4.80 -7.49
N ALA A 22 7.80 -5.35 -7.33
CA ALA A 22 8.93 -4.54 -6.88
C ALA A 22 9.15 -3.43 -7.91
N ALA A 23 9.47 -2.22 -7.46
CA ALA A 23 9.67 -1.08 -8.35
C ALA A 23 10.83 -0.21 -7.88
N THR A 24 11.41 0.56 -8.79
CA THR A 24 12.35 1.62 -8.45
C THR A 24 11.66 2.74 -7.68
N PHE A 25 12.45 3.68 -7.16
CA PHE A 25 11.91 4.87 -6.51
C PHE A 25 10.99 5.70 -7.44
N HIS A 26 11.24 5.66 -8.75
CA HIS A 26 10.44 6.36 -9.75
C HIS A 26 9.16 5.60 -10.15
N GLY A 27 8.97 4.38 -9.64
CA GLY A 27 7.80 3.56 -9.96
C GLY A 27 7.98 2.62 -11.14
N GLU A 28 9.20 2.50 -11.69
CA GLU A 28 9.50 1.54 -12.77
C GLU A 28 9.49 0.11 -12.22
N PRO A 29 8.65 -0.81 -12.74
CA PRO A 29 8.59 -2.20 -12.28
C PRO A 29 9.91 -2.93 -12.53
N LEU A 30 10.39 -3.68 -11.53
CA LEU A 30 11.66 -4.40 -11.54
C LEU A 30 11.48 -5.92 -11.73
N GLY A 31 10.25 -6.41 -11.91
CA GLY A 31 10.01 -7.84 -12.03
C GLY A 31 8.54 -8.20 -12.21
N ARG A 32 8.24 -9.47 -11.93
CA ARG A 32 6.90 -10.03 -12.08
C ARG A 32 5.86 -9.30 -11.22
N TRP A 33 4.68 -9.17 -11.78
CA TRP A 33 3.50 -8.71 -11.08
C TRP A 33 2.85 -9.86 -10.30
N HIS A 34 2.31 -9.55 -9.14
CA HIS A 34 1.58 -10.46 -8.27
C HIS A 34 0.19 -9.91 -8.02
N ALA A 35 -0.83 -10.68 -8.36
CA ALA A 35 -2.20 -10.38 -7.99
C ALA A 35 -2.41 -10.62 -6.48
N GLY A 36 -3.35 -9.89 -5.90
CA GLY A 36 -3.75 -10.07 -4.52
C GLY A 36 -4.93 -9.19 -4.13
N ARG A 37 -5.20 -9.15 -2.82
CA ARG A 37 -6.19 -8.27 -2.20
C ARG A 37 -5.54 -7.34 -1.21
N ALA A 38 -6.01 -6.09 -1.19
CA ALA A 38 -5.55 -5.08 -0.25
C ALA A 38 -6.66 -4.70 0.72
N ARG A 39 -6.31 -4.51 1.99
CA ARG A 39 -7.21 -3.87 2.97
C ARG A 39 -6.50 -2.74 3.71
N VAL A 40 -7.28 -1.76 4.15
CA VAL A 40 -6.81 -0.74 5.08
C VAL A 40 -6.75 -1.36 6.48
N LEU A 41 -5.59 -1.27 7.13
CA LEU A 41 -5.41 -1.83 8.46
C LEU A 41 -6.26 -1.08 9.50
N PRO A 42 -6.96 -1.80 10.40
CA PRO A 42 -7.60 -1.23 11.58
C PRO A 42 -6.59 -0.47 12.45
N ARG A 43 -7.08 0.53 13.19
CA ARG A 43 -6.22 1.38 14.05
C ARG A 43 -5.39 0.57 15.06
N ALA A 44 -5.93 -0.55 15.55
CA ALA A 44 -5.26 -1.44 16.49
C ALA A 44 -3.99 -2.09 15.90
N GLU A 45 -3.96 -2.33 14.59
CA GLU A 45 -2.86 -3.01 13.88
C GLU A 45 -1.78 -2.03 13.38
N LEU A 46 -1.98 -0.70 13.56
CA LEU A 46 -1.04 0.31 13.06
C LEU A 46 0.29 0.35 13.82
N ARG A 47 0.29 0.06 15.12
CA ARG A 47 1.54 0.07 15.91
C ARG A 47 2.51 -1.04 15.49
N PRO A 48 2.07 -2.32 15.37
CA PRO A 48 2.91 -3.38 14.80
C PRO A 48 3.41 -3.05 13.39
N ALA A 49 2.52 -2.56 12.51
CA ALA A 49 2.88 -2.21 11.14
C ALA A 49 3.93 -1.07 11.08
N ALA A 50 3.77 -0.03 11.91
CA ALA A 50 4.75 1.05 11.99
C ALA A 50 6.11 0.54 12.49
N ARG A 51 6.12 -0.33 13.51
CA ARG A 51 7.36 -0.93 14.03
C ARG A 51 8.08 -1.77 12.96
N ALA A 52 7.34 -2.58 12.21
CA ALA A 52 7.91 -3.38 11.11
C ALA A 52 8.51 -2.50 10.00
N MET A 53 7.83 -1.41 9.64
CA MET A 53 8.32 -0.44 8.66
C MET A 53 9.56 0.31 9.16
N THR A 54 9.60 0.71 10.43
CA THR A 54 10.81 1.29 11.05
C THR A 54 11.96 0.30 11.02
N ALA A 55 11.74 -0.97 11.34
CA ALA A 55 12.81 -1.98 11.27
C ALA A 55 13.34 -2.18 9.84
N LYS A 56 12.46 -2.09 8.82
CA LYS A 56 12.82 -2.33 7.42
C LYS A 56 13.51 -1.14 6.74
N TYR A 57 13.10 0.09 7.05
CA TYR A 57 13.52 1.31 6.32
C TYR A 57 14.18 2.36 7.23
N ASP A 58 14.23 2.10 8.53
CA ASP A 58 14.84 2.94 9.57
C ASP A 58 14.52 4.45 9.42
N ASN A 59 15.54 5.31 9.31
CA ASN A 59 15.40 6.75 9.26
C ASN A 59 14.57 7.25 8.06
N GLN A 60 14.55 6.51 6.93
CA GLN A 60 13.73 6.88 5.79
C GLN A 60 12.24 6.82 6.14
N PHE A 61 11.83 5.80 6.91
CA PHE A 61 10.46 5.69 7.37
C PHE A 61 10.10 6.77 8.39
N ARG A 62 11.03 7.15 9.27
CA ARG A 62 10.82 8.24 10.24
C ARG A 62 10.56 9.57 9.54
N LEU A 63 11.38 9.92 8.55
CA LEU A 63 11.20 11.13 7.74
C LEU A 63 9.87 11.09 6.98
N PHE A 64 9.56 9.96 6.33
CA PHE A 64 8.30 9.80 5.62
C PHE A 64 7.08 9.95 6.54
N HIS A 65 7.11 9.35 7.73
CA HIS A 65 6.02 9.45 8.70
C HIS A 65 5.85 10.89 9.20
N LEU A 66 6.94 11.61 9.44
CA LEU A 66 6.90 13.04 9.77
C LEU A 66 6.23 13.86 8.65
N MET A 67 6.56 13.58 7.39
CA MET A 67 5.92 14.24 6.25
C MET A 67 4.42 13.95 6.16
N LEU A 68 3.98 12.74 6.50
CA LEU A 68 2.56 12.40 6.59
C LEU A 68 1.84 13.22 7.67
N LEU A 69 2.47 13.41 8.84
CA LEU A 69 1.90 14.22 9.92
C LEU A 69 1.74 15.69 9.50
N ILE A 70 2.77 16.27 8.87
CA ILE A 70 2.72 17.66 8.36
C ILE A 70 1.64 17.80 7.27
N GLY A 71 1.51 16.79 6.40
CA GLY A 71 0.53 16.77 5.32
C GLY A 71 -0.90 16.41 5.75
N ALA A 72 -1.14 16.11 7.03
CA ALA A 72 -2.40 15.52 7.48
C ALA A 72 -3.62 16.44 7.24
N SER A 73 -3.45 17.76 7.35
CA SER A 73 -4.52 18.74 7.14
C SER A 73 -4.85 19.00 5.66
N ARG A 74 -3.98 18.58 4.72
CA ARG A 74 -4.19 18.84 3.28
C ARG A 74 -5.41 18.11 2.73
N LYS A 75 -5.95 18.59 1.60
CA LYS A 75 -7.14 18.05 0.92
C LYS A 75 -7.12 16.52 0.73
N HIS A 76 -5.98 15.98 0.30
CA HIS A 76 -5.76 14.54 0.08
C HIS A 76 -4.91 13.90 1.20
N GLY A 77 -4.73 14.61 2.31
CA GLY A 77 -4.02 14.15 3.50
C GLY A 77 -4.90 13.29 4.41
N GLY A 78 -4.69 13.39 5.71
CA GLY A 78 -5.42 12.64 6.75
C GLY A 78 -4.46 11.85 7.63
N PRO A 79 -4.98 11.19 8.68
CA PRO A 79 -4.18 10.32 9.52
C PRO A 79 -3.49 9.23 8.68
N ALA A 80 -2.29 8.85 9.11
CA ALA A 80 -1.56 7.75 8.50
C ALA A 80 -2.31 6.43 8.71
N VAL A 81 -2.52 5.68 7.63
CA VAL A 81 -3.06 4.32 7.68
C VAL A 81 -2.04 3.31 7.13
N GLY A 82 -2.15 2.09 7.62
CA GLY A 82 -1.45 0.93 7.08
C GLY A 82 -2.28 0.26 5.99
N LEU A 83 -1.60 -0.37 5.04
CA LEU A 83 -2.22 -1.25 4.05
C LEU A 83 -1.64 -2.64 4.29
N GLU A 84 -2.51 -3.64 4.31
CA GLU A 84 -2.13 -5.04 4.22
C GLU A 84 -2.44 -5.53 2.81
N ILE A 85 -1.53 -6.32 2.25
CA ILE A 85 -1.72 -6.96 0.95
C ILE A 85 -1.50 -8.45 1.13
N THR A 86 -2.51 -9.23 0.80
CA THR A 86 -2.45 -10.69 0.74
C THR A 86 -2.28 -11.09 -0.71
N LEU A 87 -1.22 -11.83 -1.02
CA LEU A 87 -0.95 -12.29 -2.37
C LEU A 87 -1.82 -13.50 -2.71
N ASP A 88 -2.36 -13.53 -3.92
CA ASP A 88 -3.01 -14.72 -4.47
C ASP A 88 -1.93 -15.81 -4.61
N THR A 89 -2.21 -17.01 -4.09
CA THR A 89 -1.23 -18.12 -4.09
C THR A 89 -1.15 -18.82 -5.45
N GLU A 90 -2.12 -18.59 -6.33
CA GLU A 90 -2.12 -19.10 -7.71
C GLU A 90 -1.89 -17.96 -8.73
N PRO A 91 -1.07 -18.20 -9.78
CA PRO A 91 -1.04 -17.32 -10.93
C PRO A 91 -2.40 -17.38 -11.62
N ARG A 92 -3.11 -16.26 -11.66
CA ARG A 92 -4.31 -16.13 -12.50
C ARG A 92 -3.87 -16.29 -13.96
N LEU A 93 -4.21 -17.43 -14.57
CA LEU A 93 -4.15 -17.59 -16.02
C LEU A 93 -4.93 -16.42 -16.63
N PRO A 94 -4.39 -15.76 -17.68
CA PRO A 94 -5.14 -14.74 -18.40
C PRO A 94 -6.48 -15.34 -18.85
N PRO A 95 -7.56 -14.53 -18.93
CA PRO A 95 -8.82 -15.01 -19.48
C PRO A 95 -8.53 -15.67 -20.84
N ALA A 96 -9.03 -16.88 -21.03
CA ALA A 96 -8.99 -17.52 -22.33
C ALA A 96 -9.82 -16.64 -23.26
N ASP A 97 -9.13 -15.85 -24.09
CA ASP A 97 -9.78 -15.12 -25.16
C ASP A 97 -10.54 -16.15 -26.00
N GLY A 98 -11.86 -15.94 -26.10
CA GLY A 98 -12.76 -16.82 -26.81
C GLY A 98 -12.32 -16.96 -28.26
N LEU A 99 -12.22 -18.22 -28.70
CA LEU A 99 -12.25 -18.62 -30.11
C LEU A 99 -13.50 -18.08 -30.82
#